data_AF-A0A1J5TG07-F1
#
_entry.id   AF-A0A1J5TG07-F1
#
_cell.length_a   1.000
_cell.length_b   1.000
_cell.length_c   1.000
_cell.angle_alpha   90.00
_cell.angle_beta   90.00
_cell.angle_gamma   90.00
#
_symmetry.space_group_name_H-M   'P 1'
#
loop_
_entity.id
_entity.type
_entity.pdbx_description
1 polymer ?
#
loop_
_entity_poly.entity_id
_entity_poly.type
_entity_poly.pdbx_seq_one_letter_code
_entity_poly.pdbx_strand_id
1 'polypeptide(L)'
;MINDVSSETLQYEVLKVDYGDELMISNSEMWLDGDILVDGNLSIENSHINVNRSIDLTISEIRINSTGELRIINSTISAFSNDTLSYSMFTIVSDAGSLIISDTSIDYSMVWLVGGEATIENTLLNGYNIVNYGVFSEDTILNMDNVSISNYTLGLRSIGTTPVQSQVTFSNCTSWMTQEWWVTFTAIDTSTNVPVTGFQIRQWDSDGTMLGTWNWAKEYEIDSTGQRTDHLANFTAFANFGLAHVDDEWSQSVTENIEFMRYFNLNLSAIKYKSAQVYSSGTLWEPGQVVPKWSEINVLVTIDNPTDYNFSNLFLDMDVNNNKAFARDSISLSPEGETVGNISWKASLEGPLALKISTFLDLGSSSNTTISMSKFVEVGSKDIEEADSGNMLALFVILVILTACSYIIYSGIEEQDSDSSLSGSKLDSNEEVNEDENKREFAIPDESSEEE
;
A
#
# COMPACT_ATOMS: atom_id res chain seq x y z
N MET A 1 -30.74 -21.07 70.57
CA MET A 1 -29.29 -20.87 70.45
C MET A 1 -29.04 -20.57 68.98
N ILE A 2 -28.81 -19.30 68.67
CA ILE A 2 -28.31 -18.86 67.39
C ILE A 2 -26.79 -18.91 67.57
N ASN A 3 -26.11 -19.80 66.88
CA ASN A 3 -24.65 -19.73 66.80
C ASN A 3 -24.35 -18.56 65.87
N ASP A 4 -23.87 -17.45 66.43
CA ASP A 4 -23.19 -16.43 65.64
C ASP A 4 -22.01 -17.11 64.95
N VAL A 5 -22.11 -17.28 63.63
CA VAL A 5 -20.95 -17.63 62.80
C VAL A 5 -20.12 -16.35 62.73
N SER A 6 -19.01 -16.30 63.48
CA SER A 6 -18.09 -15.18 63.35
C SER A 6 -17.42 -15.25 61.98
N SER A 7 -17.68 -14.27 61.13
CA SER A 7 -16.87 -14.03 59.92
C SER A 7 -15.42 -13.82 60.34
N GLU A 8 -14.50 -14.59 59.76
CA GLU A 8 -13.06 -14.36 59.94
C GLU A 8 -12.61 -13.25 58.98
N THR A 9 -11.97 -12.22 59.52
CA THR A 9 -11.35 -11.18 58.68
C THR A 9 -9.94 -11.61 58.27
N LEU A 10 -9.72 -11.74 56.97
CA LEU A 10 -8.43 -12.11 56.39
C LEU A 10 -7.85 -10.91 55.63
N GLN A 11 -6.56 -10.66 55.76
CA GLN A 11 -5.86 -9.58 55.07
C GLN A 11 -4.68 -10.15 54.29
N TYR A 12 -4.63 -9.85 53.00
CA TYR A 12 -3.58 -10.30 52.09
C TYR A 12 -3.00 -9.12 51.33
N GLU A 13 -1.69 -8.92 51.42
CA GLU A 13 -0.95 -8.10 50.46
C GLU A 13 -0.83 -8.85 49.12
N VAL A 14 -0.50 -10.14 49.17
CA VAL A 14 -0.53 -11.06 48.04
C VAL A 14 -0.99 -12.42 48.55
N LEU A 15 -1.94 -13.05 47.87
CA LEU A 15 -2.33 -14.43 48.13
C LEU A 15 -1.80 -15.32 47.01
N LYS A 16 -0.90 -16.25 47.32
CA LYS A 16 -0.35 -17.20 46.35
C LYS A 16 -0.77 -18.62 46.68
N VAL A 17 -1.22 -19.36 45.67
CA VAL A 17 -1.48 -20.81 45.75
C VAL A 17 -0.59 -21.50 44.72
N ASP A 18 0.45 -22.18 45.19
CA ASP A 18 1.46 -22.80 44.32
C ASP A 18 0.91 -24.07 43.63
N TYR A 19 1.59 -24.50 42.56
CA TYR A 19 1.23 -25.70 41.83
C TYR A 19 1.16 -26.95 42.73
N GLY A 20 0.02 -27.63 42.69
CA GLY A 20 -0.25 -28.83 43.48
C GLY A 20 -0.81 -28.56 44.87
N ASP A 21 -0.85 -27.28 45.31
CA ASP A 21 -1.50 -26.90 46.55
C ASP A 21 -3.01 -26.74 46.35
N GLU A 22 -3.75 -26.94 47.44
CA GLU A 22 -5.18 -26.72 47.52
C GLU A 22 -5.49 -25.83 48.73
N LEU A 23 -6.18 -24.72 48.48
CA LEU A 23 -6.59 -23.77 49.51
C LEU A 23 -8.09 -23.50 49.40
N MET A 24 -8.79 -23.59 50.52
CA MET A 24 -10.19 -23.24 50.66
C MET A 24 -10.35 -22.12 51.69
N ILE A 25 -10.96 -21.01 51.27
CA ILE A 25 -11.34 -19.90 52.13
C ILE A 25 -12.87 -19.87 52.15
N SER A 26 -13.47 -19.83 53.35
CA SER A 26 -14.92 -19.80 53.44
C SER A 26 -15.44 -19.00 54.62
N ASN A 27 -16.60 -18.37 54.44
CA ASN A 27 -17.28 -17.57 55.48
C ASN A 27 -16.38 -16.46 56.02
N SER A 28 -15.64 -15.80 55.13
CA SER A 28 -14.62 -14.81 55.49
C SER A 28 -14.91 -13.45 54.88
N GLU A 29 -14.41 -12.41 55.53
CA GLU A 29 -14.26 -11.07 54.98
C GLU A 29 -12.78 -10.87 54.61
N MET A 30 -12.47 -10.94 53.32
CA MET A 30 -11.12 -10.79 52.79
C MET A 30 -10.85 -9.34 52.41
N TRP A 31 -9.66 -8.86 52.73
CA TRP A 31 -9.13 -7.58 52.26
C TRP A 31 -7.84 -7.85 51.47
N LEU A 32 -7.84 -7.44 50.21
CA LEU A 32 -6.76 -7.67 49.28
C LEU A 32 -6.12 -6.33 48.88
N ASP A 33 -4.86 -6.12 49.26
CA ASP A 33 -4.09 -4.90 48.95
C ASP A 33 -3.17 -5.04 47.71
N GLY A 34 -3.18 -6.23 47.08
CA GLY A 34 -2.40 -6.55 45.88
C GLY A 34 -3.03 -7.72 45.11
N ASP A 35 -2.24 -8.72 44.73
CA ASP A 35 -2.69 -9.75 43.77
C ASP A 35 -3.06 -11.09 44.43
N ILE A 36 -3.95 -11.83 43.77
CA ILE A 36 -4.12 -13.27 44.00
C ILE A 36 -3.49 -14.00 42.81
N LEU A 37 -2.55 -14.91 43.08
CA LEU A 37 -1.83 -15.68 42.06
C LEU A 37 -2.11 -17.18 42.27
N VAL A 38 -2.77 -17.81 41.30
CA VAL A 38 -3.26 -19.19 41.40
C VAL A 38 -2.56 -20.09 40.37
N ASP A 39 -1.63 -20.90 40.85
CA ASP A 39 -0.98 -21.99 40.09
C ASP A 39 -1.54 -23.38 40.49
N GLY A 40 -2.10 -23.50 41.69
CA GLY A 40 -2.80 -24.69 42.22
C GLY A 40 -4.33 -24.52 42.24
N ASN A 41 -5.01 -25.01 43.27
CA ASN A 41 -6.47 -24.95 43.39
C ASN A 41 -6.90 -24.00 44.51
N LEU A 42 -7.66 -22.95 44.17
CA LEU A 42 -8.22 -22.00 45.14
C LEU A 42 -9.74 -22.04 45.08
N SER A 43 -10.40 -22.35 46.20
CA SER A 43 -11.84 -22.16 46.38
C SER A 43 -12.12 -21.05 47.39
N ILE A 44 -12.94 -20.07 46.99
CA ILE A 44 -13.44 -19.01 47.87
C ILE A 44 -14.97 -19.10 47.90
N GLU A 45 -15.53 -19.37 49.08
CA GLU A 45 -16.95 -19.68 49.24
C GLU A 45 -17.61 -18.82 50.32
N ASN A 46 -18.85 -18.37 50.10
CA ASN A 46 -19.63 -17.67 51.12
C ASN A 46 -18.87 -16.46 51.72
N SER A 47 -18.10 -15.75 50.90
CA SER A 47 -17.13 -14.76 51.37
C SER A 47 -17.36 -13.41 50.71
N HIS A 48 -16.83 -12.36 51.36
CA HIS A 48 -16.79 -11.02 50.80
C HIS A 48 -15.33 -10.64 50.56
N ILE A 49 -14.97 -10.33 49.32
CA ILE A 49 -13.62 -9.97 48.92
C ILE A 49 -13.60 -8.46 48.61
N ASN A 50 -12.95 -7.72 49.49
CA ASN A 50 -12.68 -6.30 49.32
C ASN A 50 -11.33 -6.13 48.63
N VAL A 51 -11.35 -5.68 47.38
CA VAL A 51 -10.13 -5.41 46.61
C VAL A 51 -9.78 -3.94 46.75
N ASN A 52 -8.66 -3.66 47.39
CA ASN A 52 -8.04 -2.35 47.38
C ASN A 52 -7.16 -2.22 46.15
N ARG A 53 -7.09 -1.00 45.61
CA ARG A 53 -6.13 -0.67 44.57
C ARG A 53 -4.73 -0.79 45.15
N SER A 54 -3.82 -1.40 44.40
CA SER A 54 -2.42 -1.49 44.80
C SER A 54 -1.82 -0.10 45.07
N ILE A 55 -0.92 -0.02 46.05
CA ILE A 55 -0.32 1.23 46.55
C ILE A 55 0.49 1.96 45.46
N ASP A 56 0.97 1.23 44.45
CA ASP A 56 1.69 1.74 43.28
C ASP A 56 0.78 2.21 42.13
N LEU A 57 -0.55 2.26 42.36
CA LEU A 57 -1.58 2.69 41.40
C LEU A 57 -1.77 1.75 40.20
N THR A 58 -1.20 0.55 40.22
CA THR A 58 -1.53 -0.48 39.23
C THR A 58 -2.92 -1.09 39.51
N ILE A 59 -3.43 -1.87 38.56
CA ILE A 59 -4.72 -2.57 38.70
C ILE A 59 -4.41 -3.89 39.41
N SER A 60 -5.05 -4.15 40.55
CA SER A 60 -4.89 -5.42 41.27
C SER A 60 -5.45 -6.57 40.42
N GLU A 61 -4.77 -7.70 40.41
CA GLU A 61 -5.16 -8.86 39.61
C GLU A 61 -5.50 -10.08 40.48
N ILE A 62 -6.60 -10.75 40.14
CA ILE A 62 -6.87 -12.13 40.54
C ILE A 62 -6.51 -12.99 39.34
N ARG A 63 -5.28 -13.51 39.31
CA ARG A 63 -4.69 -14.19 38.17
C ARG A 63 -4.66 -15.70 38.37
N ILE A 64 -5.28 -16.42 37.44
CA ILE A 64 -5.20 -17.87 37.30
C ILE A 64 -4.23 -18.18 36.16
N ASN A 65 -3.16 -18.91 36.47
CA ASN A 65 -2.22 -19.37 35.45
C ASN A 65 -2.68 -20.71 34.85
N SER A 66 -2.00 -21.16 33.79
CA SER A 66 -2.39 -22.35 33.00
C SER A 66 -2.59 -23.66 33.77
N THR A 67 -1.99 -23.81 34.96
CA THR A 67 -2.16 -25.01 35.80
C THR A 67 -3.18 -24.82 36.92
N GLY A 68 -3.65 -23.59 37.11
CA GLY A 68 -4.47 -23.20 38.24
C GLY A 68 -5.96 -23.37 37.99
N GLU A 69 -6.69 -23.55 39.08
CA GLU A 69 -8.15 -23.51 39.12
C GLU A 69 -8.61 -22.54 40.21
N LEU A 70 -9.50 -21.62 39.84
CA LEU A 70 -10.17 -20.72 40.79
C LEU A 70 -11.68 -20.99 40.78
N ARG A 71 -12.23 -21.22 41.98
CA ARG A 71 -13.66 -21.29 42.24
C ARG A 71 -14.09 -20.13 43.15
N ILE A 72 -15.05 -19.34 42.70
CA ILE A 72 -15.68 -18.29 43.51
C ILE A 72 -17.17 -18.59 43.58
N ILE A 73 -17.66 -18.94 44.77
CA ILE A 73 -19.02 -19.46 44.95
C ILE A 73 -19.73 -18.67 46.04
N ASN A 74 -20.98 -18.26 45.75
CA ASN A 74 -21.84 -17.55 46.70
C ASN A 74 -21.13 -16.38 47.41
N SER A 75 -20.40 -15.57 46.64
CA SER A 75 -19.51 -14.56 47.19
C SER A 75 -19.82 -13.18 46.61
N THR A 76 -19.21 -12.15 47.19
CA THR A 76 -19.23 -10.81 46.60
C THR A 76 -17.81 -10.31 46.49
N ILE A 77 -17.47 -9.76 45.34
CA ILE A 77 -16.18 -9.12 45.08
C ILE A 77 -16.47 -7.66 44.77
N SER A 78 -15.89 -6.76 45.55
CA SER A 78 -16.07 -5.33 45.36
C SER A 78 -14.78 -4.59 45.62
N ALA A 79 -14.65 -3.42 45.02
CA ALA A 79 -13.58 -2.49 45.32
C ALA A 79 -14.11 -1.26 46.04
N PHE A 80 -13.34 -0.74 46.99
CA PHE A 80 -13.60 0.55 47.58
C PHE A 80 -12.93 1.64 46.73
N SER A 81 -13.72 2.56 46.21
CA SER A 81 -13.20 3.75 45.54
C SER A 81 -13.92 5.01 45.97
N ASN A 82 -13.12 6.03 46.20
CA ASN A 82 -13.52 7.41 46.46
C ASN A 82 -13.47 8.25 45.17
N ASP A 83 -13.01 7.66 44.07
CA ASP A 83 -12.58 8.35 42.86
C ASP A 83 -13.43 7.98 41.63
N THR A 84 -13.72 9.01 40.84
CA THR A 84 -14.49 9.01 39.59
C THR A 84 -13.68 8.48 38.40
N LEU A 85 -13.03 7.32 38.54
CA LEU A 85 -12.17 6.77 37.48
C LEU A 85 -12.97 5.99 36.44
N SER A 86 -12.54 6.10 35.19
CA SER A 86 -13.17 5.45 34.02
C SER A 86 -12.62 4.05 33.70
N TYR A 87 -11.85 3.42 34.58
CA TYR A 87 -11.19 2.11 34.32
C TYR A 87 -11.50 1.09 35.43
N SER A 88 -11.30 -0.20 35.15
CA SER A 88 -11.50 -1.27 36.13
C SER A 88 -10.58 -1.10 37.34
N MET A 89 -11.12 -1.38 38.53
CA MET A 89 -10.38 -1.24 39.79
C MET A 89 -9.54 -2.48 40.09
N PHE A 90 -10.01 -3.63 39.62
CA PHE A 90 -9.26 -4.88 39.58
C PHE A 90 -9.66 -5.68 38.34
N THR A 91 -8.89 -6.73 38.03
CA THR A 91 -9.21 -7.64 36.93
C THR A 91 -9.10 -9.08 37.40
N ILE A 92 -10.08 -9.91 37.02
CA ILE A 92 -9.97 -11.36 37.13
C ILE A 92 -9.39 -11.86 35.81
N VAL A 93 -8.19 -12.42 35.84
CA VAL A 93 -7.45 -12.84 34.66
C VAL A 93 -7.28 -14.36 34.67
N SER A 94 -7.74 -15.05 33.63
CA SER A 94 -7.36 -16.44 33.38
C SER A 94 -6.44 -16.51 32.17
N ASP A 95 -5.23 -17.02 32.37
CA ASP A 95 -4.23 -17.29 31.31
C ASP A 95 -4.08 -18.81 31.16
N ALA A 96 -4.97 -19.37 30.34
CA ALA A 96 -5.16 -20.80 30.06
C ALA A 96 -5.56 -21.65 31.27
N GLY A 97 -5.97 -21.03 32.38
CA GLY A 97 -6.44 -21.72 33.60
C GLY A 97 -7.92 -22.10 33.57
N SER A 98 -8.41 -22.63 34.70
CA SER A 98 -9.82 -22.97 34.93
C SER A 98 -10.48 -21.95 35.87
N LEU A 99 -11.56 -21.31 35.43
CA LEU A 99 -12.32 -20.36 36.24
C LEU A 99 -13.78 -20.80 36.40
N ILE A 100 -14.26 -20.86 37.63
CA ILE A 100 -15.66 -21.13 37.95
C ILE A 100 -16.18 -20.03 38.87
N ILE A 101 -17.18 -19.30 38.41
CA ILE A 101 -17.88 -18.27 39.20
C ILE A 101 -19.34 -18.66 39.29
N SER A 102 -19.88 -18.77 40.49
CA SER A 102 -21.28 -19.15 40.72
C SER A 102 -21.92 -18.34 41.85
N ASP A 103 -23.17 -17.94 41.67
CA ASP A 103 -23.98 -17.24 42.67
C ASP A 103 -23.27 -15.99 43.24
N THR A 104 -22.53 -15.26 42.40
CA THR A 104 -21.58 -14.22 42.85
C THR A 104 -21.96 -12.84 42.31
N SER A 105 -21.68 -11.79 43.08
CA SER A 105 -21.74 -10.40 42.63
C SER A 105 -20.34 -9.83 42.48
N ILE A 106 -20.03 -9.20 41.35
CA ILE A 106 -18.72 -8.61 41.05
C ILE A 106 -18.92 -7.17 40.61
N ASP A 107 -18.34 -6.26 41.39
CA ASP A 107 -18.45 -4.82 41.19
C ASP A 107 -17.08 -4.23 40.82
N TYR A 108 -17.07 -3.29 39.87
CA TYR A 108 -15.88 -2.52 39.46
C TYR A 108 -14.73 -3.34 38.81
N SER A 109 -15.02 -4.53 38.29
CA SER A 109 -14.03 -5.42 37.67
C SER A 109 -14.20 -5.56 36.17
N MET A 110 -13.17 -6.07 35.51
CA MET A 110 -13.28 -6.79 34.24
C MET A 110 -12.95 -8.27 34.46
N VAL A 111 -13.54 -9.16 33.67
CA VAL A 111 -13.10 -10.56 33.55
C VAL A 111 -12.37 -10.73 32.22
N TRP A 112 -11.10 -11.12 32.25
CA TRP A 112 -10.24 -11.28 31.09
C TRP A 112 -9.79 -12.73 30.98
N LEU A 113 -10.16 -13.39 29.89
CA LEU A 113 -9.92 -14.82 29.68
C LEU A 113 -9.12 -15.01 28.39
N VAL A 114 -8.00 -15.73 28.47
CA VAL A 114 -7.17 -16.11 27.33
C VAL A 114 -6.89 -17.60 27.41
N GLY A 115 -7.43 -18.40 26.49
CA GLY A 115 -7.36 -19.85 26.54
C GLY A 115 -8.11 -20.47 27.72
N GLY A 116 -7.97 -21.79 27.89
CA GLY A 116 -8.52 -22.52 29.03
C GLY A 116 -10.05 -22.61 29.02
N GLU A 117 -10.63 -22.76 30.22
CA GLU A 117 -12.05 -22.97 30.42
C GLU A 117 -12.61 -22.02 31.48
N ALA A 118 -13.79 -21.45 31.22
CA ALA A 118 -14.48 -20.59 32.17
C ALA A 118 -15.98 -20.89 32.21
N THR A 119 -16.52 -21.01 33.42
CA THR A 119 -17.96 -21.17 33.66
C THR A 119 -18.43 -20.08 34.61
N ILE A 120 -19.40 -19.27 34.17
CA ILE A 120 -19.97 -18.16 34.94
C ILE A 120 -21.48 -18.38 35.04
N GLU A 121 -21.99 -18.60 36.25
CA GLU A 121 -23.39 -18.95 36.48
C GLU A 121 -24.00 -18.06 37.57
N ASN A 122 -25.28 -17.68 37.41
CA ASN A 122 -26.03 -16.91 38.42
C ASN A 122 -25.29 -15.68 38.95
N THR A 123 -24.59 -14.97 38.06
CA THR A 123 -23.62 -13.93 38.43
C THR A 123 -24.06 -12.55 37.97
N LEU A 124 -23.85 -11.55 38.82
CA LEU A 124 -24.01 -10.13 38.49
C LEU A 124 -22.63 -9.49 38.29
N LEU A 125 -22.38 -8.96 37.09
CA LEU A 125 -21.21 -8.13 36.77
C LEU A 125 -21.66 -6.68 36.61
N ASN A 126 -21.16 -5.79 37.46
CA ASN A 126 -21.49 -4.37 37.40
C ASN A 126 -20.22 -3.51 37.30
N GLY A 127 -20.05 -2.88 36.13
CA GLY A 127 -18.89 -2.06 35.85
C GLY A 127 -18.96 -0.64 36.40
N TYR A 128 -20.11 -0.19 36.93
CA TYR A 128 -20.28 1.19 37.42
C TYR A 128 -19.78 2.29 36.46
N ASN A 129 -19.95 2.09 35.15
CA ASN A 129 -19.52 2.96 34.05
C ASN A 129 -18.01 2.94 33.77
N ILE A 130 -17.35 1.81 34.01
CA ILE A 130 -16.01 1.54 33.50
C ILE A 130 -16.00 1.59 31.96
N VAL A 131 -15.04 2.32 31.40
CA VAL A 131 -14.75 2.40 29.97
C VAL A 131 -13.86 1.21 29.58
N ASN A 132 -14.43 0.02 29.61
CA ASN A 132 -13.77 -1.25 29.27
C ASN A 132 -14.81 -2.34 28.94
N TYR A 133 -14.35 -3.59 28.90
CA TYR A 133 -15.17 -4.79 28.75
C TYR A 133 -15.73 -5.27 30.10
N GLY A 134 -16.93 -5.85 30.08
CA GLY A 134 -17.40 -6.68 31.20
C GLY A 134 -16.67 -8.01 31.23
N VAL A 135 -16.74 -8.73 30.10
CA VAL A 135 -16.01 -9.97 29.85
C VAL A 135 -15.26 -9.87 28.53
N PHE A 136 -13.96 -10.14 28.56
CA PHE A 136 -13.12 -10.37 27.40
C PHE A 136 -12.73 -11.85 27.35
N SER A 137 -12.93 -12.49 26.20
CA SER A 137 -12.67 -13.91 25.98
C SER A 137 -11.90 -14.11 24.68
N GLU A 138 -10.69 -14.62 24.78
CA GLU A 138 -9.82 -14.96 23.66
C GLU A 138 -9.54 -16.47 23.71
N ASP A 139 -9.92 -17.22 22.67
CA ASP A 139 -9.71 -18.67 22.57
C ASP A 139 -10.12 -19.49 23.81
N THR A 140 -11.08 -19.00 24.57
CA THR A 140 -11.55 -19.61 25.82
C THR A 140 -12.83 -20.39 25.59
N ILE A 141 -12.94 -21.59 26.18
CA ILE A 141 -14.22 -22.30 26.28
C ILE A 141 -15.04 -21.63 27.38
N LEU A 142 -15.85 -20.64 27.00
CA LEU A 142 -16.66 -19.84 27.91
C LEU A 142 -18.13 -20.30 27.91
N ASN A 143 -18.60 -20.74 29.08
CA ASN A 143 -19.99 -21.04 29.35
C ASN A 143 -20.59 -20.00 30.31
N MET A 144 -21.72 -19.42 29.93
CA MET A 144 -22.43 -18.42 30.73
C MET A 144 -23.90 -18.78 30.85
N ASP A 145 -24.39 -18.92 32.08
CA ASP A 145 -25.81 -19.18 32.36
C ASP A 145 -26.37 -18.21 33.41
N ASN A 146 -27.49 -17.55 33.11
CA ASN A 146 -28.15 -16.61 34.01
C ASN A 146 -27.21 -15.52 34.54
N VAL A 147 -26.48 -14.85 33.64
CA VAL A 147 -25.52 -13.78 33.95
C VAL A 147 -26.08 -12.42 33.57
N SER A 148 -25.92 -11.42 34.44
CA SER A 148 -26.27 -10.02 34.14
C SER A 148 -25.02 -9.16 34.09
N ILE A 149 -24.79 -8.49 32.96
CA ILE A 149 -23.62 -7.63 32.72
C ILE A 149 -24.11 -6.19 32.51
N SER A 150 -23.61 -5.27 33.32
CA SER A 150 -24.14 -3.90 33.32
C SER A 150 -23.08 -2.82 33.48
N ASN A 151 -23.35 -1.65 32.90
CA ASN A 151 -22.55 -0.43 33.08
C ASN A 151 -21.08 -0.55 32.58
N TYR A 152 -20.89 -1.12 31.39
CA TYR A 152 -19.59 -1.21 30.68
C TYR A 152 -19.66 -0.51 29.32
N THR A 153 -18.52 -0.24 28.67
CA THR A 153 -18.56 0.19 27.25
C THR A 153 -19.01 -0.96 26.36
N LEU A 154 -18.42 -2.14 26.54
CA LEU A 154 -18.79 -3.36 25.81
C LEU A 154 -19.04 -4.49 26.81
N GLY A 155 -20.22 -5.10 26.76
CA GLY A 155 -20.58 -6.16 27.71
C GLY A 155 -19.69 -7.40 27.57
N LEU A 156 -19.64 -7.98 26.38
CA LEU A 156 -18.87 -9.19 26.06
C LEU A 156 -18.10 -9.03 24.75
N ARG A 157 -16.79 -9.24 24.77
CA ARG A 157 -15.97 -9.38 23.56
C ARG A 157 -15.42 -10.78 23.48
N SER A 158 -15.70 -11.48 22.39
CA SER A 158 -15.16 -12.83 22.14
C SER A 158 -14.34 -12.89 20.87
N ILE A 159 -13.17 -13.50 20.93
CA ILE A 159 -12.27 -13.74 19.80
C ILE A 159 -11.97 -15.24 19.72
N GLY A 160 -12.10 -15.81 18.52
CA GLY A 160 -11.59 -17.13 18.18
C GLY A 160 -12.40 -18.33 18.67
N THR A 161 -13.23 -18.16 19.70
CA THR A 161 -14.22 -19.16 20.14
C THR A 161 -15.56 -18.47 20.43
N THR A 162 -16.67 -19.14 20.10
CA THR A 162 -18.01 -18.63 20.40
C THR A 162 -18.43 -19.04 21.81
N PRO A 163 -18.77 -18.10 22.71
CA PRO A 163 -19.25 -18.43 24.04
C PRO A 163 -20.63 -19.10 24.02
N VAL A 164 -20.83 -20.10 24.87
CA VAL A 164 -22.16 -20.69 25.11
C VAL A 164 -22.90 -19.79 26.08
N GLN A 165 -24.03 -19.22 25.66
CA GLN A 165 -24.81 -18.28 26.45
C GLN A 165 -26.24 -18.76 26.63
N SER A 166 -26.68 -18.82 27.88
CA SER A 166 -28.06 -19.07 28.30
C SER A 166 -28.49 -17.97 29.27
N GLN A 167 -29.62 -17.31 29.02
CA GLN A 167 -30.16 -16.26 29.90
C GLN A 167 -29.17 -15.13 30.26
N VAL A 168 -28.25 -14.76 29.36
CA VAL A 168 -27.33 -13.64 29.55
C VAL A 168 -28.03 -12.33 29.21
N THR A 169 -27.91 -11.33 30.09
CA THR A 169 -28.54 -10.02 29.92
C THR A 169 -27.51 -8.90 30.00
N PHE A 170 -27.70 -7.88 29.14
CA PHE A 170 -26.85 -6.70 29.09
C PHE A 170 -27.69 -5.45 29.41
N SER A 171 -27.15 -4.52 30.20
CA SER A 171 -27.85 -3.26 30.50
C SER A 171 -26.90 -2.09 30.69
N ASN A 172 -27.29 -0.92 30.16
CA ASN A 172 -26.45 0.29 30.18
C ASN A 172 -25.02 0.05 29.64
N CYS A 173 -24.90 -0.75 28.58
CA CYS A 173 -23.67 -0.89 27.80
C CYS A 173 -23.79 -0.12 26.47
N THR A 174 -22.69 0.42 25.95
CA THR A 174 -22.69 1.04 24.60
C THR A 174 -22.94 0.00 23.52
N SER A 175 -22.28 -1.15 23.65
CA SER A 175 -22.53 -2.34 22.85
C SER A 175 -22.67 -3.55 23.78
N TRP A 176 -23.57 -4.48 23.46
CA TRP A 176 -23.79 -5.66 24.27
C TRP A 176 -22.68 -6.67 24.05
N MET A 177 -22.45 -7.06 22.79
CA MET A 177 -21.41 -8.02 22.50
C MET A 177 -20.81 -7.92 21.10
N THR A 178 -19.61 -8.47 20.94
CA THR A 178 -18.95 -8.67 19.64
C THR A 178 -18.41 -10.09 19.54
N GLN A 179 -18.48 -10.67 18.34
CA GLN A 179 -17.80 -11.91 17.99
C GLN A 179 -16.76 -11.61 16.91
N GLU A 180 -15.54 -12.06 17.14
CA GLU A 180 -14.38 -11.88 16.27
C GLU A 180 -13.66 -13.23 16.08
N TRP A 181 -12.86 -13.33 15.02
CA TRP A 181 -12.18 -14.57 14.64
C TRP A 181 -10.74 -14.30 14.23
N TRP A 182 -9.85 -15.24 14.51
CA TRP A 182 -8.49 -15.17 14.04
C TRP A 182 -8.41 -15.35 12.53
N VAL A 183 -7.54 -14.55 11.93
CA VAL A 183 -7.25 -14.53 10.51
C VAL A 183 -5.74 -14.63 10.37
N THR A 184 -5.30 -15.64 9.64
CA THR A 184 -3.92 -15.79 9.19
C THR A 184 -3.86 -15.65 7.68
N PHE A 185 -2.71 -15.23 7.16
CA PHE A 185 -2.57 -14.99 5.73
C PHE A 185 -1.28 -15.59 5.21
N THR A 186 -1.39 -16.25 4.06
CA THR A 186 -0.28 -16.87 3.36
C THR A 186 -0.33 -16.46 1.90
N ALA A 187 0.68 -15.72 1.44
CA ALA A 187 0.87 -15.41 0.02
C ALA A 187 1.66 -16.54 -0.66
N ILE A 188 1.20 -17.02 -1.80
CA ILE A 188 1.80 -18.15 -2.54
C ILE A 188 2.11 -17.69 -3.96
N ASP A 189 3.35 -17.90 -4.40
CA ASP A 189 3.72 -17.70 -5.81
C ASP A 189 3.20 -18.90 -6.63
N THR A 190 2.31 -18.66 -7.58
CA THR A 190 1.71 -19.71 -8.43
C THR A 190 2.72 -20.41 -9.32
N SER A 191 3.87 -19.78 -9.60
CA SER A 191 4.89 -20.34 -10.48
C SER A 191 5.78 -21.38 -9.79
N THR A 192 6.02 -21.21 -8.49
CA THR A 192 6.81 -22.11 -7.65
C THR A 192 5.97 -22.93 -6.69
N ASN A 193 4.74 -22.50 -6.42
CA ASN A 193 3.82 -23.01 -5.40
C ASN A 193 4.42 -22.98 -3.98
N VAL A 194 5.22 -21.95 -3.68
CA VAL A 194 5.91 -21.75 -2.39
C VAL A 194 5.44 -20.43 -1.75
N PRO A 195 5.39 -20.35 -0.41
CA PRO A 195 5.06 -19.11 0.29
C PRO A 195 6.03 -17.97 -0.04
N VAL A 196 5.49 -16.76 -0.15
CA VAL A 196 6.24 -15.53 -0.47
C VAL A 196 6.23 -14.63 0.76
N THR A 197 7.41 -14.21 1.19
CA THR A 197 7.57 -13.25 2.29
C THR A 197 7.52 -11.81 1.79
N GLY A 198 7.15 -10.86 2.65
CA GLY A 198 7.20 -9.42 2.35
C GLY A 198 5.85 -8.77 2.04
N PHE A 199 4.79 -9.57 1.91
CA PHE A 199 3.43 -9.05 1.86
C PHE A 199 3.02 -8.46 3.20
N GLN A 200 2.60 -7.20 3.16
CA GLN A 200 1.93 -6.50 4.25
C GLN A 200 0.44 -6.60 4.01
N ILE A 201 -0.29 -7.10 5.00
CA ILE A 201 -1.73 -7.22 4.93
C ILE A 201 -2.35 -6.25 5.93
N ARG A 202 -3.30 -5.48 5.43
CA ARG A 202 -3.99 -4.43 6.19
C ARG A 202 -5.47 -4.70 6.15
N GLN A 203 -6.11 -4.45 7.28
CA GLN A 203 -7.55 -4.48 7.42
C GLN A 203 -8.08 -3.05 7.49
N TRP A 204 -9.25 -2.85 6.89
CA TRP A 204 -9.90 -1.55 6.76
C TRP A 204 -11.33 -1.63 7.30
N ASP A 205 -11.80 -0.52 7.88
CA ASP A 205 -13.20 -0.35 8.22
C ASP A 205 -14.04 0.05 6.99
N SER A 206 -15.33 0.28 7.21
CA SER A 206 -16.27 0.71 6.17
C SER A 206 -16.02 2.13 5.65
N ASP A 207 -15.33 2.97 6.43
CA ASP A 207 -15.07 4.37 6.12
C ASP A 207 -13.69 4.55 5.43
N GLY A 208 -12.96 3.45 5.21
CA GLY A 208 -11.63 3.45 4.59
C GLY A 208 -10.51 3.79 5.57
N THR A 209 -10.76 3.75 6.89
CA THR A 209 -9.72 3.89 7.91
C THR A 209 -9.03 2.55 8.12
N MET A 210 -7.70 2.57 8.16
CA MET A 210 -6.91 1.38 8.46
C MET A 210 -7.12 0.99 9.93
N LEU A 211 -7.67 -0.20 10.16
CA LEU A 211 -7.81 -0.79 11.51
C LEU A 211 -6.46 -1.30 12.03
N GLY A 212 -5.63 -1.82 11.13
CA GLY A 212 -4.25 -2.22 11.39
C GLY A 212 -3.83 -3.41 10.56
N THR A 213 -2.75 -4.08 10.99
CA THR A 213 -2.24 -5.33 10.42
C THR A 213 -2.58 -6.51 11.33
N TRP A 214 -3.72 -6.43 12.02
CA TRP A 214 -4.12 -7.38 13.05
C TRP A 214 -4.56 -8.71 12.46
N ASN A 215 -4.39 -9.78 13.24
CA ASN A 215 -4.71 -11.14 12.86
C ASN A 215 -6.16 -11.51 13.22
N TRP A 216 -7.10 -10.57 13.29
CA TRP A 216 -8.50 -10.92 13.60
C TRP A 216 -9.51 -10.07 12.82
N ALA A 217 -10.74 -10.56 12.71
CA ALA A 217 -11.83 -9.88 12.03
C ALA A 217 -13.15 -10.05 12.80
N LYS A 218 -13.94 -8.97 12.88
CA LYS A 218 -15.27 -8.98 13.49
C LYS A 218 -16.27 -9.68 12.58
N GLU A 219 -16.99 -10.67 13.09
CA GLU A 219 -18.13 -11.30 12.43
C GLU A 219 -19.39 -10.46 12.61
N TYR A 220 -19.74 -10.16 13.86
CA TYR A 220 -20.93 -9.39 14.20
C TYR A 220 -20.77 -8.61 15.50
N GLU A 221 -21.64 -7.62 15.65
CA GLU A 221 -21.86 -6.84 16.87
C GLU A 221 -23.34 -6.82 17.22
N ILE A 222 -23.66 -6.88 18.51
CA ILE A 222 -25.00 -6.61 19.03
C ILE A 222 -24.93 -5.29 19.79
N ASP A 223 -25.69 -4.31 19.32
CA ASP A 223 -25.68 -2.96 19.90
C ASP A 223 -26.46 -2.88 21.21
N SER A 224 -26.48 -1.69 21.82
CA SER A 224 -27.21 -1.41 23.07
C SER A 224 -28.74 -1.64 23.01
N THR A 225 -29.31 -1.79 21.82
CA THR A 225 -30.74 -2.05 21.61
C THR A 225 -31.04 -3.53 21.38
N GLY A 226 -30.00 -4.37 21.27
CA GLY A 226 -30.12 -5.78 20.94
C GLY A 226 -30.18 -6.06 19.45
N GLN A 227 -29.91 -5.07 18.60
CA GLN A 227 -29.84 -5.27 17.16
C GLN A 227 -28.49 -5.87 16.78
N ARG A 228 -28.52 -7.01 16.09
CA ARG A 228 -27.33 -7.63 15.49
C ARG A 228 -27.00 -6.95 14.16
N THR A 229 -25.73 -6.61 13.99
CA THR A 229 -25.13 -6.15 12.73
C THR A 229 -23.99 -7.07 12.37
N ASP A 230 -24.10 -7.75 11.22
CA ASP A 230 -23.01 -8.56 10.67
C ASP A 230 -22.04 -7.67 9.89
N HIS A 231 -20.74 -8.01 9.96
CA HIS A 231 -19.65 -7.26 9.37
C HIS A 231 -19.02 -8.00 8.20
N LEU A 232 -18.60 -7.22 7.20
CA LEU A 232 -17.76 -7.66 6.10
C LEU A 232 -16.36 -7.09 6.32
N ALA A 233 -15.35 -7.96 6.44
CA ALA A 233 -13.98 -7.52 6.65
C ALA A 233 -13.33 -7.18 5.30
N ASN A 234 -12.71 -6.00 5.23
CA ASN A 234 -12.01 -5.52 4.05
C ASN A 234 -10.50 -5.63 4.26
N PHE A 235 -9.81 -6.22 3.28
CA PHE A 235 -8.38 -6.47 3.34
C PHE A 235 -7.69 -5.95 2.09
N THR A 236 -6.46 -5.51 2.28
CA THR A 236 -5.52 -5.26 1.17
C THR A 236 -4.22 -5.99 1.45
N ALA A 237 -3.60 -6.57 0.43
CA ALA A 237 -2.24 -7.06 0.47
C ALA A 237 -1.35 -6.15 -0.38
N PHE A 238 -0.15 -5.85 0.11
CA PHE A 238 0.84 -5.02 -0.58
C PHE A 238 2.22 -5.63 -0.41
N ALA A 239 2.96 -5.85 -1.48
CA ALA A 239 4.36 -6.23 -1.44
C ALA A 239 5.19 -5.36 -2.40
N ASN A 240 6.31 -4.82 -1.91
CA ASN A 240 7.23 -4.04 -2.72
C ASN A 240 8.47 -4.87 -3.07
N PHE A 241 8.80 -4.90 -4.35
CA PHE A 241 9.93 -5.59 -4.96
C PHE A 241 10.79 -4.58 -5.74
N GLY A 242 11.22 -3.49 -5.10
CA GLY A 242 12.09 -2.50 -5.71
C GLY A 242 11.36 -1.59 -6.71
N LEU A 243 11.54 -1.83 -8.01
CA LEU A 243 10.83 -1.07 -9.06
C LEU A 243 9.43 -1.64 -9.36
N ALA A 244 9.11 -2.80 -8.79
CA ALA A 244 7.79 -3.42 -8.90
C ALA A 244 7.09 -3.45 -7.55
N HIS A 245 5.77 -3.53 -7.58
CA HIS A 245 4.95 -3.88 -6.42
C HIS A 245 3.82 -4.81 -6.85
N VAL A 246 3.21 -5.48 -5.89
CA VAL A 246 2.05 -6.34 -6.06
C VAL A 246 1.01 -5.91 -5.05
N ASP A 247 -0.19 -5.61 -5.54
CA ASP A 247 -1.33 -5.17 -4.74
C ASP A 247 -2.50 -6.12 -4.97
N ASP A 248 -3.30 -6.28 -3.93
CA ASP A 248 -4.53 -7.06 -3.97
C ASP A 248 -5.51 -6.49 -2.96
N GLU A 249 -6.79 -6.55 -3.27
CA GLU A 249 -7.87 -6.10 -2.40
C GLU A 249 -9.03 -7.09 -2.42
N TRP A 250 -9.59 -7.36 -1.25
CA TRP A 250 -10.78 -8.21 -1.17
C TRP A 250 -11.58 -7.93 0.08
N SER A 251 -12.85 -8.34 0.03
CA SER A 251 -13.77 -8.27 1.14
C SER A 251 -14.41 -9.63 1.36
N GLN A 252 -14.51 -10.07 2.62
CA GLN A 252 -15.09 -11.37 2.94
C GLN A 252 -15.71 -11.38 4.34
N SER A 253 -16.77 -12.17 4.51
CA SER A 253 -17.33 -12.45 5.83
C SER A 253 -16.48 -13.53 6.51
N VAL A 254 -16.06 -13.26 7.75
CA VAL A 254 -15.27 -14.19 8.56
C VAL A 254 -16.16 -14.70 9.69
N THR A 255 -16.51 -15.97 9.64
CA THR A 255 -17.43 -16.63 10.58
C THR A 255 -16.78 -17.73 11.42
N GLU A 256 -15.48 -17.95 11.23
CA GLU A 256 -14.65 -18.90 11.98
C GLU A 256 -13.18 -18.50 11.86
N ASN A 257 -12.31 -19.08 12.68
CA ASN A 257 -10.86 -18.94 12.52
C ASN A 257 -10.45 -19.43 11.13
N ILE A 258 -9.74 -18.60 10.37
CA ILE A 258 -9.47 -18.86 8.96
C ILE A 258 -8.03 -18.53 8.55
N GLU A 259 -7.51 -19.33 7.63
CA GLU A 259 -6.29 -19.01 6.88
C GLU A 259 -6.66 -18.56 5.47
N PHE A 260 -6.29 -17.34 5.11
CA PHE A 260 -6.40 -16.83 3.75
C PHE A 260 -5.15 -17.16 2.95
N MET A 261 -5.29 -18.09 2.02
CA MET A 261 -4.28 -18.32 0.98
C MET A 261 -4.55 -17.42 -0.21
N ARG A 262 -3.63 -16.49 -0.48
CA ARG A 262 -3.66 -15.63 -1.68
C ARG A 262 -2.60 -16.10 -2.66
N TYR A 263 -2.98 -16.18 -3.93
CA TYR A 263 -2.13 -16.71 -4.98
C TYR A 263 -1.73 -15.58 -5.91
N PHE A 264 -0.43 -15.46 -6.16
CA PHE A 264 0.14 -14.43 -7.04
C PHE A 264 1.01 -15.07 -8.11
N ASN A 265 0.85 -14.73 -9.37
CA ASN A 265 1.79 -15.01 -10.44
C ASN A 265 2.97 -14.04 -10.38
N LEU A 266 4.07 -14.49 -9.77
CA LEU A 266 5.30 -13.71 -9.63
C LEU A 266 6.41 -14.16 -10.60
N ASN A 267 6.04 -14.82 -11.70
CA ASN A 267 7.01 -15.32 -12.68
C ASN A 267 7.55 -14.21 -13.58
N LEU A 268 8.60 -13.51 -13.13
CA LEU A 268 9.24 -12.43 -13.88
C LEU A 268 9.65 -12.83 -15.31
N SER A 269 10.02 -14.09 -15.52
CA SER A 269 10.43 -14.60 -16.85
C SER A 269 9.27 -14.74 -17.83
N ALA A 270 8.02 -14.61 -17.38
CA ALA A 270 6.84 -14.64 -18.25
C ALA A 270 6.62 -13.31 -18.99
N ILE A 271 7.18 -12.20 -18.49
CA ILE A 271 7.08 -10.88 -19.11
C ILE A 271 7.94 -10.84 -20.38
N LYS A 272 7.38 -10.36 -21.50
CA LYS A 272 8.07 -10.38 -22.80
C LYS A 272 7.60 -9.28 -23.75
N TYR A 273 8.46 -8.93 -24.71
CA TYR A 273 8.03 -8.17 -25.88
C TYR A 273 7.15 -9.05 -26.77
N LYS A 274 5.92 -8.60 -27.02
CA LYS A 274 4.98 -9.26 -27.93
C LYS A 274 5.20 -8.80 -29.38
N SER A 275 5.44 -7.51 -29.60
CA SER A 275 5.66 -6.96 -30.94
C SER A 275 6.44 -5.64 -30.91
N ALA A 276 6.96 -5.24 -32.07
CA ALA A 276 7.39 -3.86 -32.29
C ALA A 276 7.15 -3.40 -33.73
N GLN A 277 6.66 -2.17 -33.84
CA GLN A 277 6.40 -1.45 -35.08
C GLN A 277 7.33 -0.25 -35.15
N VAL A 278 7.94 -0.03 -36.30
CA VAL A 278 8.85 1.09 -36.52
C VAL A 278 8.13 2.10 -37.41
N TYR A 279 8.23 3.38 -37.06
CA TYR A 279 7.71 4.49 -37.84
C TYR A 279 8.84 5.44 -38.16
N SER A 280 8.83 6.00 -39.37
CA SER A 280 9.77 7.03 -39.81
C SER A 280 8.99 8.31 -40.11
N SER A 281 9.22 9.38 -39.35
CA SER A 281 8.53 10.67 -39.51
C SER A 281 6.99 10.54 -39.59
N GLY A 282 6.43 9.63 -38.78
CA GLY A 282 4.99 9.38 -38.68
C GLY A 282 4.40 8.34 -39.63
N THR A 283 5.16 7.81 -40.59
CA THR A 283 4.70 6.73 -41.47
C THR A 283 5.23 5.37 -41.00
N LEU A 284 4.40 4.33 -41.08
CA LEU A 284 4.82 2.97 -40.75
C LEU A 284 5.94 2.54 -41.71
N TRP A 285 7.07 2.12 -41.14
CA TRP A 285 8.20 1.61 -41.88
C TRP A 285 8.03 0.11 -42.14
N GLU A 286 8.25 -0.29 -43.39
CA GLU A 286 8.24 -1.69 -43.80
C GLU A 286 9.66 -2.21 -44.04
N PRO A 287 9.94 -3.49 -43.72
CA PRO A 287 11.26 -4.08 -43.96
C PRO A 287 11.75 -3.89 -45.39
N GLY A 288 12.97 -3.34 -45.53
CA GLY A 288 13.61 -3.05 -46.82
C GLY A 288 13.43 -1.61 -47.31
N GLN A 289 12.64 -0.79 -46.64
CA GLN A 289 12.59 0.65 -46.92
C GLN A 289 13.80 1.38 -46.34
N VAL A 290 14.31 2.36 -47.09
CA VAL A 290 15.38 3.26 -46.65
C VAL A 290 14.77 4.45 -45.94
N VAL A 291 15.24 4.73 -44.73
CA VAL A 291 14.82 5.87 -43.92
C VAL A 291 15.75 7.05 -44.20
N PRO A 292 15.25 8.25 -44.52
CA PRO A 292 16.11 9.41 -44.72
C PRO A 292 16.86 9.80 -43.45
N LYS A 293 18.13 10.17 -43.56
CA LYS A 293 18.88 10.76 -42.45
C LYS A 293 18.15 11.97 -41.87
N TRP A 294 18.21 12.10 -40.54
CA TRP A 294 17.54 13.12 -39.73
C TRP A 294 16.04 12.97 -39.58
N SER A 295 15.43 11.92 -40.12
CA SER A 295 14.07 11.53 -39.78
C SER A 295 13.95 11.19 -38.29
N GLU A 296 12.73 11.27 -37.79
CA GLU A 296 12.40 10.79 -36.46
C GLU A 296 11.95 9.33 -36.56
N ILE A 297 12.75 8.42 -36.01
CA ILE A 297 12.40 7.01 -35.90
C ILE A 297 11.70 6.80 -34.57
N ASN A 298 10.44 6.36 -34.63
CA ASN A 298 9.67 5.96 -33.46
C ASN A 298 9.52 4.44 -33.47
N VAL A 299 9.81 3.79 -32.35
CA VAL A 299 9.58 2.35 -32.20
C VAL A 299 8.49 2.15 -31.15
N LEU A 300 7.31 1.75 -31.63
CA LEU A 300 6.21 1.36 -30.77
C LEU A 300 6.39 -0.12 -30.41
N VAL A 301 6.62 -0.41 -29.14
CA VAL A 301 6.78 -1.76 -28.60
C VAL A 301 5.55 -2.16 -27.80
N THR A 302 5.10 -3.40 -27.96
CA THR A 302 4.07 -3.99 -27.10
C THR A 302 4.74 -4.96 -26.15
N ILE A 303 4.58 -4.74 -24.85
CA ILE A 303 5.06 -5.62 -23.78
C ILE A 303 3.84 -6.31 -23.17
N ASP A 304 3.93 -7.64 -23.05
CA ASP A 304 2.96 -8.50 -22.40
C ASP A 304 3.45 -8.82 -20.99
N ASN A 305 2.66 -8.41 -19.99
CA ASN A 305 2.90 -8.67 -18.57
C ASN A 305 1.77 -9.55 -18.01
N PRO A 306 1.89 -10.88 -18.09
CA PRO A 306 0.88 -11.80 -17.56
C PRO A 306 0.98 -12.01 -16.03
N THR A 307 1.82 -11.23 -15.34
CA THR A 307 2.12 -11.37 -13.90
C THR A 307 1.36 -10.35 -13.07
N ASP A 308 1.35 -10.52 -11.75
CA ASP A 308 0.76 -9.55 -10.81
C ASP A 308 1.68 -8.36 -10.50
N TYR A 309 2.89 -8.32 -11.07
CA TYR A 309 3.78 -7.19 -10.88
C TYR A 309 3.25 -5.94 -11.58
N ASN A 310 3.11 -4.87 -10.80
CA ASN A 310 2.95 -3.52 -11.28
C ASN A 310 4.30 -2.81 -11.27
N PHE A 311 4.75 -2.35 -12.44
CA PHE A 311 5.95 -1.55 -12.56
C PHE A 311 5.57 -0.12 -12.92
N SER A 312 5.84 0.85 -12.05
CA SER A 312 5.41 2.23 -12.32
C SER A 312 6.43 3.04 -13.11
N ASN A 313 7.73 2.71 -13.07
CA ASN A 313 8.79 3.55 -13.63
C ASN A 313 9.95 2.72 -14.21
N LEU A 314 9.71 2.01 -15.31
CA LEU A 314 10.78 1.32 -16.05
C LEU A 314 11.37 2.21 -17.13
N PHE A 315 12.61 1.91 -17.50
CA PHE A 315 13.24 2.49 -18.67
C PHE A 315 13.06 1.58 -19.88
N LEU A 316 12.65 2.19 -20.99
CA LEU A 316 12.75 1.64 -22.32
C LEU A 316 14.01 2.23 -22.95
N ASP A 317 14.99 1.39 -23.23
CA ASP A 317 16.28 1.79 -23.79
C ASP A 317 16.39 1.33 -25.23
N MET A 318 16.88 2.20 -26.12
CA MET A 318 17.23 1.85 -27.50
C MET A 318 18.72 2.10 -27.73
N ASP A 319 19.47 1.02 -27.92
CA ASP A 319 20.85 1.05 -28.39
C ASP A 319 20.90 0.93 -29.91
N VAL A 320 21.56 1.90 -30.55
CA VAL A 320 21.75 1.91 -32.01
C VAL A 320 23.16 1.46 -32.34
N ASN A 321 23.25 0.32 -33.05
CA ASN A 321 24.48 -0.27 -33.58
C ASN A 321 25.59 -0.41 -32.52
N ASN A 322 25.26 -1.07 -31.41
CA ASN A 322 26.12 -1.25 -30.22
C ASN A 322 26.59 0.07 -29.61
N ASN A 323 25.63 0.91 -29.21
CA ASN A 323 25.81 2.15 -28.44
C ASN A 323 26.52 3.28 -29.21
N LYS A 324 26.46 3.28 -30.55
CA LYS A 324 26.88 4.44 -31.35
C LYS A 324 25.89 5.60 -31.24
N ALA A 325 24.62 5.30 -30.97
CA ALA A 325 23.63 6.24 -30.49
C ALA A 325 22.71 5.54 -29.48
N PHE A 326 22.03 6.35 -28.67
CA PHE A 326 21.18 5.89 -27.58
C PHE A 326 19.93 6.75 -27.47
N ALA A 327 18.79 6.14 -27.16
CA ALA A 327 17.59 6.82 -26.73
C ALA A 327 17.03 6.11 -25.50
N ARG A 328 16.31 6.85 -24.67
CA ARG A 328 15.63 6.34 -23.47
C ARG A 328 14.27 7.01 -23.32
N ASP A 329 13.29 6.22 -22.96
CA ASP A 329 11.97 6.69 -22.53
C ASP A 329 11.52 5.95 -21.26
N SER A 330 10.46 6.42 -20.63
CA SER A 330 9.85 5.79 -19.45
C SER A 330 8.59 5.02 -19.83
N ILE A 331 8.38 3.88 -19.18
CA ILE A 331 7.16 3.07 -19.34
C ILE A 331 6.71 2.49 -18.00
N SER A 332 5.40 2.41 -17.81
CA SER A 332 4.79 1.70 -16.68
C SER A 332 4.13 0.43 -17.21
N LEU A 333 4.38 -0.72 -16.58
CA LEU A 333 3.73 -1.98 -16.92
C LEU A 333 2.64 -2.29 -15.90
N SER A 334 1.39 -2.27 -16.35
CA SER A 334 0.27 -2.76 -15.54
C SER A 334 0.34 -4.28 -15.39
N PRO A 335 -0.11 -4.84 -14.26
CA PRO A 335 -0.25 -6.28 -14.09
C PRO A 335 -1.33 -6.86 -15.03
N GLU A 336 -1.23 -8.16 -15.29
CA GLU A 336 -2.19 -8.95 -16.08
C GLU A 336 -2.62 -8.31 -17.43
N GLY A 337 -1.70 -7.68 -18.15
CA GLY A 337 -2.06 -6.88 -19.31
C GLY A 337 -0.94 -6.58 -20.30
N GLU A 338 -1.33 -5.87 -21.36
CA GLU A 338 -0.41 -5.41 -22.40
C GLU A 338 -0.20 -3.90 -22.31
N THR A 339 1.06 -3.48 -22.38
CA THR A 339 1.44 -2.07 -22.40
C THR A 339 2.12 -1.73 -23.72
N VAL A 340 1.76 -0.59 -24.30
CA VAL A 340 2.44 -0.04 -25.48
C VAL A 340 3.39 1.07 -25.04
N GLY A 341 4.68 0.88 -25.28
CA GLY A 341 5.71 1.90 -25.13
C GLY A 341 6.06 2.52 -26.47
N ASN A 342 6.47 3.78 -26.48
CA ASN A 342 7.10 4.41 -27.63
C ASN A 342 8.51 4.84 -27.23
N ILE A 343 9.44 4.79 -28.18
CA ILE A 343 10.77 5.35 -28.00
C ILE A 343 11.24 5.98 -29.30
N SER A 344 11.74 7.20 -29.21
CA SER A 344 12.08 8.03 -30.36
C SER A 344 13.58 8.25 -30.45
N TRP A 345 14.13 8.08 -31.65
CA TRP A 345 15.51 8.37 -31.97
C TRP A 345 15.58 9.16 -33.29
N LYS A 346 16.40 10.20 -33.32
CA LYS A 346 16.66 10.96 -34.55
C LYS A 346 17.74 10.24 -35.37
N ALA A 347 17.43 9.85 -36.60
CA ALA A 347 18.26 9.04 -37.49
C ALA A 347 19.57 9.75 -37.92
N SER A 348 20.51 9.91 -37.00
CA SER A 348 21.73 10.72 -37.17
C SER A 348 22.90 9.96 -37.82
N LEU A 349 22.82 8.64 -37.85
CA LEU A 349 23.81 7.72 -38.42
C LEU A 349 23.29 7.16 -39.75
N GLU A 350 24.19 6.98 -40.72
CA GLU A 350 23.87 6.37 -42.02
C GLU A 350 24.24 4.89 -42.06
N GLY A 351 23.60 4.18 -42.98
CA GLY A 351 23.83 2.79 -43.31
C GLY A 351 22.91 1.80 -42.57
N PRO A 352 23.30 0.53 -42.54
CA PRO A 352 22.55 -0.53 -41.87
C PRO A 352 22.68 -0.42 -40.35
N LEU A 353 21.57 -0.14 -39.66
CA LEU A 353 21.53 0.07 -38.21
C LEU A 353 20.69 -0.99 -37.50
N ALA A 354 21.32 -1.68 -36.55
CA ALA A 354 20.61 -2.51 -35.58
C ALA A 354 20.08 -1.63 -34.44
N LEU A 355 18.77 -1.65 -34.23
CA LEU A 355 18.09 -1.05 -33.09
C LEU A 355 17.83 -2.17 -32.08
N LYS A 356 18.55 -2.17 -30.96
CA LYS A 356 18.27 -3.06 -29.85
C LYS A 356 17.44 -2.31 -28.84
N ILE A 357 16.21 -2.77 -28.62
CA ILE A 357 15.32 -2.22 -27.60
C ILE A 357 15.37 -3.14 -26.39
N SER A 358 15.57 -2.58 -25.20
CA SER A 358 15.62 -3.34 -23.95
C SER A 358 14.91 -2.63 -22.82
N THR A 359 14.34 -3.43 -21.92
CA THR A 359 13.79 -2.97 -20.66
C THR A 359 14.36 -3.84 -19.55
N PHE A 360 14.85 -3.19 -18.50
CA PHE A 360 15.41 -3.85 -17.33
C PHE A 360 14.33 -4.00 -16.26
N LEU A 361 13.99 -5.24 -15.95
CA LEU A 361 13.06 -5.59 -14.89
C LEU A 361 13.88 -5.88 -13.62
N ASP A 362 14.04 -4.86 -12.79
CA ASP A 362 14.76 -4.93 -11.52
C ASP A 362 13.78 -5.15 -10.37
N LEU A 363 13.93 -6.25 -9.64
CA LEU A 363 13.13 -6.52 -8.45
C LEU A 363 13.83 -6.09 -7.14
N GLY A 364 14.96 -5.38 -7.23
CA GLY A 364 15.79 -4.96 -6.08
C GLY A 364 16.45 -6.12 -5.33
N SER A 365 16.24 -7.36 -5.78
CA SER A 365 16.81 -8.61 -5.27
C SER A 365 17.64 -9.29 -6.37
N SER A 366 18.29 -10.42 -6.08
CA SER A 366 19.22 -11.08 -7.01
C SER A 366 18.61 -11.58 -8.34
N SER A 367 17.30 -11.46 -8.53
CA SER A 367 16.57 -11.91 -9.73
C SER A 367 16.24 -10.73 -10.64
N ASN A 368 17.22 -10.29 -11.42
CA ASN A 368 17.04 -9.24 -12.42
C ASN A 368 16.91 -9.84 -13.81
N THR A 369 15.94 -9.36 -14.58
CA THR A 369 15.69 -9.85 -15.94
C THR A 369 15.73 -8.69 -16.92
N THR A 370 16.50 -8.83 -17.99
CA THR A 370 16.44 -7.91 -19.13
C THR A 370 15.61 -8.55 -20.22
N ILE A 371 14.48 -7.93 -20.58
CA ILE A 371 13.80 -8.26 -21.82
C ILE A 371 14.39 -7.40 -22.93
N SER A 372 14.58 -7.99 -24.11
CA SER A 372 15.09 -7.24 -25.26
C SER A 372 14.54 -7.78 -26.56
N MET A 373 14.52 -6.91 -27.57
CA MET A 373 14.25 -7.28 -28.94
C MET A 373 15.12 -6.46 -29.89
N SER A 374 15.18 -6.85 -31.15
CA SER A 374 15.97 -6.12 -32.14
C SER A 374 15.19 -5.88 -33.42
N LYS A 375 15.40 -4.71 -34.00
CA LYS A 375 14.96 -4.32 -35.33
C LYS A 375 16.17 -3.84 -36.12
N PHE A 376 16.04 -3.85 -37.44
CA PHE A 376 17.08 -3.39 -38.34
C PHE A 376 16.48 -2.36 -39.27
N VAL A 377 17.14 -1.21 -39.41
CA VAL A 377 16.69 -0.11 -40.26
C VAL A 377 17.87 0.35 -41.12
N GLU A 378 17.63 0.53 -42.43
CA GLU A 378 18.60 1.14 -43.34
C GLU A 378 18.39 2.65 -43.35
N VAL A 379 19.39 3.43 -42.95
CA VAL A 379 19.32 4.90 -42.99
C VAL A 379 20.15 5.42 -44.16
N GLY A 380 19.48 5.96 -45.17
CA GLY A 380 20.11 6.54 -46.35
C GLY A 380 20.45 8.01 -46.14
N SER A 381 21.37 8.53 -46.97
CA SER A 381 21.54 9.98 -47.09
C SER A 381 20.18 10.63 -47.33
N LYS A 382 19.96 11.82 -46.78
CA LYS A 382 18.80 12.62 -47.17
C LYS A 382 18.93 12.82 -48.67
N ASP A 383 18.12 12.13 -49.45
CA ASP A 383 17.92 12.49 -50.83
C ASP A 383 17.47 13.95 -50.76
N ILE A 384 18.37 14.84 -51.16
CA ILE A 384 17.93 16.04 -51.82
C ILE A 384 17.09 15.43 -52.95
N GLU A 385 15.77 15.52 -52.84
CA GLU A 385 14.98 15.59 -54.06
C GLU A 385 15.74 16.63 -54.88
N GLU A 386 16.51 16.18 -55.87
CA GLU A 386 16.76 16.99 -57.03
C GLU A 386 15.35 17.31 -57.51
N ALA A 387 14.81 18.40 -56.97
CA ALA A 387 13.76 19.14 -57.60
C ALA A 387 14.30 19.25 -59.01
N ASP A 388 13.67 18.54 -59.94
CA ASP A 388 13.95 18.60 -61.35
C ASP A 388 13.92 20.08 -61.69
N SER A 389 15.12 20.68 -61.68
CA SER A 389 15.28 22.11 -61.84
C SER A 389 15.15 22.28 -63.32
N GLY A 390 13.90 22.22 -63.79
CA GLY A 390 13.49 22.48 -65.16
C GLY A 390 14.24 23.72 -65.57
N ASN A 391 15.18 23.51 -66.49
CA ASN A 391 16.33 24.35 -66.74
C ASN A 391 15.89 25.82 -66.89
N MET A 392 15.94 26.59 -65.78
CA MET A 392 15.56 28.00 -65.73
C MET A 392 16.40 28.81 -66.73
N LEU A 393 17.60 28.33 -67.02
CA LEU A 393 18.50 28.86 -68.05
C LEU A 393 17.92 28.68 -69.46
N ALA A 394 17.28 27.55 -69.76
CA ALA A 394 16.59 27.32 -71.03
C ALA A 394 15.34 28.22 -71.17
N LEU A 395 14.58 28.42 -70.08
CA LEU A 395 13.44 29.35 -70.05
C LEU A 395 13.89 30.81 -70.19
N PHE A 396 15.00 31.22 -69.56
CA PHE A 396 15.59 32.55 -69.75
C PHE A 396 16.10 32.76 -71.18
N VAL A 397 16.72 31.74 -71.80
CA VAL A 397 17.14 31.81 -73.20
C VAL A 397 15.93 31.92 -74.13
N ILE A 398 14.87 31.16 -73.89
CA ILE A 398 13.62 31.27 -74.66
C ILE A 398 12.97 32.64 -74.44
N LEU A 399 12.98 33.19 -73.22
CA LEU A 399 12.45 34.52 -72.91
C LEU A 399 13.22 35.62 -73.65
N VAL A 400 14.56 35.53 -73.68
CA VAL A 400 15.44 36.47 -74.40
C VAL A 400 15.22 36.37 -75.92
N ILE A 401 15.07 35.16 -76.47
CA ILE A 401 14.77 34.96 -77.89
C ILE A 401 13.38 35.54 -78.21
N LEU A 402 12.36 35.27 -77.39
CA LEU A 402 11.01 35.78 -77.61
C LEU A 402 10.95 37.30 -77.46
N THR A 403 11.70 37.92 -76.53
CA THR A 403 11.78 39.37 -76.42
C THR A 403 12.56 39.99 -77.58
N ALA A 404 13.64 39.36 -78.06
CA ALA A 404 14.35 39.81 -79.26
C ALA A 404 13.47 39.69 -80.52
N CYS A 405 12.74 38.59 -80.69
CA CYS A 405 11.80 38.40 -81.79
C CYS A 405 10.62 39.38 -81.70
N SER A 406 10.11 39.66 -80.50
CA SER A 406 9.05 40.66 -80.29
C SER A 406 9.54 42.08 -80.57
N TYR A 407 10.79 42.40 -80.22
CA TYR A 407 11.42 43.67 -80.55
C TYR A 407 11.59 43.83 -82.06
N ILE A 408 12.10 42.82 -82.77
CA ILE A 408 12.30 42.84 -84.24
C ILE A 408 10.96 42.99 -84.98
N ILE A 409 9.91 42.31 -84.52
CA ILE A 409 8.56 42.42 -85.12
C ILE A 409 7.91 43.77 -84.81
N TYR A 410 8.14 44.35 -83.62
CA TYR A 410 7.56 45.64 -83.22
C TYR A 410 8.33 46.85 -83.79
N SER A 411 9.66 46.74 -83.98
CA SER A 411 10.49 47.86 -84.42
C SER A 411 10.60 47.98 -85.94
N GLY A 412 10.18 46.98 -86.73
CA GLY A 412 10.09 47.08 -88.18
C GLY A 412 11.37 47.58 -88.86
N ILE A 413 12.54 47.06 -88.46
CA ILE A 413 13.82 47.45 -89.04
C ILE A 413 14.20 46.44 -90.11
N GLU A 414 13.88 46.81 -91.36
CA GLU A 414 14.65 46.39 -92.53
C GLU A 414 16.04 47.03 -92.45
N GLU A 415 17.07 46.23 -92.71
CA GLU A 415 18.48 46.62 -92.67
C GLU A 415 18.80 47.81 -93.58
N GLN A 416 19.59 48.77 -93.08
CA GLN A 416 20.67 49.32 -93.90
C GLN A 416 21.76 50.06 -93.12
N ASP A 417 23.00 49.67 -93.42
CA ASP A 417 24.26 50.30 -93.03
C ASP A 417 24.34 51.80 -93.35
N SER A 418 24.99 52.56 -92.48
CA SER A 418 26.07 53.49 -92.89
C SER A 418 26.78 54.10 -91.68
N ASP A 419 28.12 54.01 -91.74
CA ASP A 419 29.08 54.69 -90.87
C ASP A 419 28.89 56.22 -90.86
N SER A 420 29.04 56.84 -89.68
CA SER A 420 30.14 57.80 -89.41
C SER A 420 29.93 58.66 -88.15
N SER A 421 30.94 58.62 -87.29
CA SER A 421 31.56 59.74 -86.56
C SER A 421 30.72 60.58 -85.57
N LEU A 422 31.19 60.72 -84.33
CA LEU A 422 31.91 61.91 -83.85
C LEU A 422 32.08 61.91 -82.31
N SER A 423 33.33 62.19 -81.90
CA SER A 423 33.82 62.98 -80.75
C SER A 423 32.97 63.04 -79.46
N GLY A 424 33.50 62.86 -78.25
CA GLY A 424 34.88 63.01 -77.76
C GLY A 424 34.86 63.84 -76.48
N SER A 425 35.62 63.41 -75.46
CA SER A 425 36.05 64.19 -74.27
C SER A 425 34.91 64.70 -73.34
N LYS A 426 35.04 64.88 -72.02
CA LYS A 426 36.13 65.04 -71.04
C LYS A 426 35.42 65.22 -69.67
N LEU A 427 36.10 64.89 -68.55
CA LEU A 427 36.12 65.59 -67.22
C LEU A 427 34.77 65.99 -66.57
N ASP A 428 34.51 65.97 -65.26
CA ASP A 428 35.29 65.91 -64.02
C ASP A 428 34.28 65.85 -62.84
N SER A 429 34.84 65.65 -61.64
CA SER A 429 34.39 66.21 -60.34
C SER A 429 33.27 65.57 -59.49
N ASN A 430 33.69 65.20 -58.26
CA ASN A 430 33.20 65.59 -56.91
C ASN A 430 31.70 65.44 -56.58
N GLU A 431 31.26 65.01 -55.40
CA GLU A 431 31.57 65.45 -54.01
C GLU A 431 30.99 64.37 -53.05
N GLU A 432 31.72 63.93 -52.01
CA GLU A 432 31.50 64.21 -50.56
C GLU A 432 30.05 64.00 -50.06
N VAL A 433 29.78 63.30 -48.95
CA VAL A 433 30.07 63.62 -47.53
C VAL A 433 30.04 62.30 -46.72
N ASN A 434 31.13 61.90 -46.06
CA ASN A 434 31.51 62.15 -44.66
C ASN A 434 30.60 61.45 -43.62
N GLU A 435 31.16 60.46 -42.88
CA GLU A 435 31.67 60.60 -41.49
C GLU A 435 30.50 60.37 -40.48
N ASP A 436 30.64 59.70 -39.34
CA ASP A 436 31.83 59.32 -38.62
C ASP A 436 31.48 58.37 -37.47
N GLU A 437 32.51 57.65 -37.02
CA GLU A 437 32.88 57.40 -35.61
C GLU A 437 31.88 56.76 -34.61
N ASN A 438 32.30 55.95 -33.65
CA ASN A 438 33.63 55.58 -33.16
C ASN A 438 33.47 54.31 -32.31
N LYS A 439 34.49 53.43 -32.37
CA LYS A 439 35.32 52.95 -31.24
C LYS A 439 34.63 52.70 -29.88
N ARG A 440 34.93 51.66 -29.11
CA ARG A 440 36.04 50.69 -29.10
C ARG A 440 35.79 49.71 -27.94
N GLU A 441 36.27 48.47 -28.15
CA GLU A 441 37.14 47.68 -27.26
C GLU A 441 36.80 47.58 -25.76
N PHE A 442 36.40 46.39 -25.30
CA PHE A 442 37.22 45.32 -24.69
C PHE A 442 37.37 45.48 -23.17
N ALA A 443 36.92 44.47 -22.42
CA ALA A 443 37.73 43.71 -21.45
C ALA A 443 36.87 42.62 -20.76
N ILE A 444 37.46 41.43 -20.68
CA ILE A 444 37.13 40.25 -19.87
C ILE A 444 38.19 40.22 -18.72
N PRO A 445 38.14 39.40 -17.63
CA PRO A 445 37.10 38.79 -16.78
C PRO A 445 37.26 39.20 -15.29
N ASP A 446 36.44 38.72 -14.35
CA ASP A 446 36.78 37.61 -13.41
C ASP A 446 35.86 37.49 -12.17
N GLU A 447 35.81 36.25 -11.70
CA GLU A 447 35.34 35.61 -10.47
C GLU A 447 34.76 36.40 -9.26
N SER A 448 33.82 35.70 -8.60
CA SER A 448 33.73 35.44 -7.14
C SER A 448 32.58 36.06 -6.34
N SER A 449 32.23 35.34 -5.27
CA SER A 449 31.30 35.58 -4.15
C SER A 449 29.82 35.30 -4.44
N GLU A 450 29.24 34.23 -3.83
CA GLU A 450 28.57 34.24 -2.50
C GLU A 450 27.34 35.17 -2.54
N GLU A 451 26.13 34.86 -2.09
CA GLU A 451 25.56 33.89 -1.16
C GLU A 451 24.02 34.15 -1.24
N GLU A 452 23.19 33.10 -1.23
CA GLU A 452 21.98 32.92 -0.37
C GLU A 452 21.19 31.67 -0.79
#